data_AF-A0A2T0L6D4-F1
#
_entry.id   AF-A0A2T0L6D4-F1
#
_cell.length_a   1.000
_cell.length_b   1.000
_cell.length_c   1.000
_cell.angle_alpha   90.00
_cell.angle_beta   90.00
_cell.angle_gamma   90.00
#
_symmetry.space_group_name_H-M   'P 1'
#
loop_
_entity.id
_entity.type
_entity.pdbx_description
1 polymer ?
#
loop_
_entity_poly.entity_id
_entity_poly.type
_entity_poly.pdbx_seq_one_letter_code
_entity_poly.pdbx_strand_id
1 'polypeptide(L)'
;MKKLMIAAVIGALSTTMLTVATDAAAQTATTTKPAAKATAKRPQPKRLIKRKANPAKEAKVDAVPDGSEKWSCNEGLAFELKGDMKRDQIVTVHWANKNYNLPREATTTGADRFHDAATGMDLVVIPTKAMLFSDKDSSRLADECKTAAMQQGAPAPTQSNAIDKTSN
;
A
#
# COMPACT_ATOMS: atom_id res chain seq x y z
N MET A 1 -37.34 -16.58 5.17
CA MET A 1 -37.70 -17.82 5.90
C MET A 1 -37.52 -19.05 5.00
N LYS A 2 -36.41 -19.78 5.14
CA LYS A 2 -36.25 -21.20 4.75
C LYS A 2 -35.26 -21.80 5.77
N LYS A 3 -35.42 -23.07 6.11
CA LYS A 3 -34.98 -23.61 7.41
C LYS A 3 -33.53 -24.10 7.43
N LEU A 4 -32.94 -24.00 8.62
CA LEU A 4 -31.67 -24.60 9.04
C LEU A 4 -31.56 -26.07 8.65
N MET A 5 -30.36 -26.50 8.26
CA MET A 5 -29.91 -27.88 8.43
C MET A 5 -28.53 -27.90 9.06
N ILE A 6 -28.35 -28.83 9.99
CA ILE A 6 -27.22 -28.95 10.91
C ILE A 6 -26.30 -30.05 10.41
N ALA A 7 -24.98 -29.81 10.42
CA ALA A 7 -23.99 -30.87 10.38
C ALA A 7 -22.76 -30.43 11.18
N ALA A 8 -22.64 -30.89 12.42
CA ALA A 8 -21.45 -30.69 13.24
C ALA A 8 -20.42 -31.77 12.91
N VAL A 9 -19.16 -31.39 12.72
CA VAL A 9 -18.02 -32.32 12.71
C VAL A 9 -16.97 -31.80 13.69
N ILE A 10 -17.00 -32.35 14.90
CA ILE A 10 -15.96 -32.12 15.91
C ILE A 10 -14.84 -33.13 15.62
N GLY A 11 -13.81 -32.68 14.90
CA GLY A 11 -12.59 -33.45 14.66
C GLY A 11 -11.60 -33.24 15.82
N ALA A 12 -11.39 -34.28 16.63
CA ALA A 12 -10.58 -34.21 17.83
C ALA A 12 -9.08 -34.45 17.57
N LEU A 13 -8.24 -33.86 18.43
CA LEU A 13 -6.88 -34.27 18.83
C LEU A 13 -5.91 -34.80 17.74
N SER A 14 -4.79 -34.10 17.57
CA SER A 14 -3.49 -34.63 18.04
C SER A 14 -2.39 -33.57 18.08
N THR A 15 -1.72 -33.47 19.23
CA THR A 15 -0.54 -32.64 19.46
C THR A 15 0.73 -33.35 18.99
N THR A 16 1.62 -32.64 18.29
CA THR A 16 3.01 -33.08 18.12
C THR A 16 3.94 -31.90 18.35
N MET A 17 4.48 -31.80 19.58
CA MET A 17 5.62 -30.93 19.86
C MET A 17 6.88 -31.61 19.31
N LEU A 18 7.70 -30.91 18.52
CA LEU A 18 9.09 -31.31 18.33
C LEU A 18 9.98 -30.50 19.27
N THR A 19 10.80 -31.24 20.02
CA THR A 19 11.68 -30.73 21.06
C THR A 19 12.94 -30.10 20.50
N VAL A 20 13.38 -29.03 21.16
CA VAL A 20 14.74 -28.46 21.02
C VAL A 20 15.81 -29.51 21.28
N ALA A 21 16.82 -29.55 20.41
CA ALA A 21 18.09 -30.23 20.67
C ALA A 21 19.14 -29.18 21.05
N THR A 22 19.84 -29.42 22.17
CA THR A 22 20.94 -28.57 22.66
C THR A 22 22.27 -29.27 22.41
N ASP A 23 23.05 -28.80 21.44
CA ASP A 23 24.44 -29.25 21.26
C ASP A 23 25.39 -28.45 22.15
N ALA A 24 25.61 -28.97 23.36
CA ALA A 24 26.64 -28.52 24.28
C ALA A 24 27.42 -29.74 24.80
N ALA A 25 28.46 -30.14 24.07
CA ALA A 25 29.40 -31.17 24.49
C ALA A 25 30.84 -30.76 24.15
N ALA A 26 31.59 -30.35 25.17
CA ALA A 26 33.03 -30.15 25.08
C ALA A 26 33.76 -31.39 25.61
N GLN A 27 34.75 -31.89 24.88
CA GLN A 27 35.74 -32.85 25.40
C GLN A 27 37.16 -32.41 25.01
N THR A 28 37.87 -31.95 26.04
CA THR A 28 39.23 -32.40 26.45
C THR A 28 40.04 -33.28 25.48
N ALA A 29 41.37 -33.20 25.37
CA ALA A 29 42.43 -32.38 25.98
C ALA A 29 43.80 -32.99 25.55
N THR A 30 44.89 -32.30 25.91
CA THR A 30 46.33 -32.71 25.80
C THR A 30 46.97 -32.55 24.41
N THR A 31 48.28 -32.33 24.24
CA THR A 31 49.32 -31.72 25.10
C THR A 31 50.57 -31.41 24.24
N THR A 32 51.19 -30.22 24.37
CA THR A 32 52.66 -30.07 24.38
C THR A 32 53.14 -28.69 24.90
N LYS A 33 54.44 -28.61 25.24
CA LYS A 33 55.09 -27.61 26.12
C LYS A 33 55.34 -26.21 25.51
N PRO A 34 55.68 -25.20 26.34
CA PRO A 34 55.57 -23.77 25.97
C PRO A 34 56.83 -23.17 25.32
N ALA A 35 56.63 -22.07 24.61
CA ALA A 35 57.66 -21.10 24.25
C ALA A 35 57.18 -19.68 24.58
N ALA A 36 58.08 -18.83 25.07
CA ALA A 36 57.75 -17.49 25.54
C ALA A 36 57.82 -16.41 24.45
N LYS A 37 57.28 -15.22 24.80
CA LYS A 37 57.64 -13.86 24.34
C LYS A 37 56.63 -13.15 23.43
N ALA A 38 56.66 -11.81 23.54
CA ALA A 38 55.92 -10.78 22.79
C ALA A 38 54.45 -10.55 23.16
N THR A 39 54.22 -9.69 24.17
CA THR A 39 52.96 -8.96 24.35
C THR A 39 52.71 -8.02 23.17
N ALA A 40 51.91 -8.44 22.20
CA ALA A 40 51.49 -7.59 21.08
C ALA A 40 50.60 -6.44 21.59
N LYS A 41 50.96 -5.18 21.31
CA LYS A 41 50.12 -4.03 21.60
C LYS A 41 48.81 -4.13 20.81
N ARG A 42 47.69 -4.20 21.54
CA ARG A 42 46.33 -4.17 20.98
C ARG A 42 46.17 -2.88 20.15
N PRO A 43 45.81 -2.93 18.85
CA PRO A 43 45.64 -1.73 18.05
C PRO A 43 44.48 -0.89 18.58
N GLN A 44 44.69 0.43 18.68
CA GLN A 44 43.65 1.35 19.14
C GLN A 44 42.48 1.39 18.15
N PRO A 45 41.22 1.51 18.61
CA PRO A 45 40.08 1.60 17.72
C PRO A 45 40.20 2.87 16.86
N LYS A 46 40.15 2.70 15.53
CA LYS A 46 40.07 3.84 14.59
C LYS A 46 38.86 4.70 14.97
N ARG A 47 39.11 6.00 15.19
CA ARG A 47 38.08 6.99 15.52
C ARG A 47 36.91 6.84 14.57
N LEU A 48 35.71 6.64 15.12
CA LEU A 48 34.47 6.59 14.36
C LEU A 48 34.31 7.95 13.65
N ILE A 49 34.56 7.99 12.34
CA ILE A 49 34.32 9.21 11.55
C ILE A 49 32.82 9.42 11.58
N LYS A 50 32.38 10.47 12.29
CA LYS A 50 30.98 10.87 12.37
C LYS A 50 30.53 11.27 10.97
N ARG A 51 29.92 10.31 10.27
CA ARG A 51 29.37 10.46 8.92
C ARG A 51 28.38 11.61 8.98
N LYS A 52 28.75 12.78 8.44
CA LYS A 52 27.83 13.92 8.33
C LYS A 52 26.59 13.41 7.60
N ALA A 53 25.41 13.66 8.17
CA ALA A 53 24.17 13.43 7.45
C ALA A 53 24.25 14.22 6.14
N ASN A 54 24.05 13.53 5.01
CA ASN A 54 24.03 14.16 3.70
C ASN A 54 22.55 14.42 3.36
N PRO A 55 22.04 15.66 3.47
CA PRO A 55 20.62 15.95 3.25
C PRO A 55 20.19 15.79 1.78
N ALA A 56 21.13 15.59 0.86
CA ALA A 56 20.88 15.50 -0.58
C ALA A 56 20.21 14.19 -1.08
N LYS A 57 19.33 13.58 -0.29
CA LYS A 57 18.44 12.48 -0.69
C LYS A 57 17.07 12.49 0.01
N GLU A 58 16.55 13.66 0.35
CA GLU A 58 15.09 13.80 0.48
C GLU A 58 14.48 13.55 -0.91
N ALA A 59 13.62 12.53 -1.02
CA ALA A 59 12.91 12.27 -2.24
C ALA A 59 11.99 13.46 -2.53
N LYS A 60 11.97 13.94 -3.78
CA LYS A 60 10.96 14.91 -4.22
C LYS A 60 9.58 14.28 -4.06
N VAL A 61 8.90 14.68 -3.00
CA VAL A 61 7.46 14.47 -2.79
C VAL A 61 6.74 15.54 -3.57
N ASP A 62 5.76 15.15 -4.39
CA ASP A 62 4.86 16.11 -5.02
C ASP A 62 3.92 16.67 -3.96
N ALA A 63 3.62 17.97 -4.00
CA ALA A 63 2.60 18.54 -3.12
C ALA A 63 1.20 18.03 -3.53
N VAL A 64 0.33 17.83 -2.53
CA VAL A 64 -1.11 17.63 -2.78
C VAL A 64 -1.62 18.84 -3.58
N PRO A 65 -2.25 18.65 -4.75
CA PRO A 65 -2.71 19.77 -5.56
C PRO A 65 -3.79 20.61 -4.87
N ASP A 66 -3.71 21.95 -4.98
CA ASP A 66 -4.72 22.84 -4.40
C ASP A 66 -6.12 22.55 -4.96
N GLY A 67 -7.12 22.49 -4.06
CA GLY A 67 -8.50 22.17 -4.42
C GLY A 67 -8.74 20.69 -4.79
N SER A 68 -7.87 19.78 -4.33
CA SER A 68 -8.19 18.35 -4.35
C SER A 68 -9.30 17.99 -3.36
N GLU A 69 -10.14 17.04 -3.71
CA GLU A 69 -11.10 16.40 -2.80
C GLU A 69 -10.51 15.10 -2.23
N LYS A 70 -10.69 14.90 -0.93
CA LYS A 70 -10.21 13.70 -0.24
C LYS A 70 -11.14 12.51 -0.43
N TRP A 71 -10.58 11.41 -0.95
CA TRP A 71 -11.23 10.11 -1.03
C TRP A 71 -10.68 9.21 0.07
N SER A 72 -11.54 8.86 1.03
CA SER A 72 -11.18 7.95 2.14
C SER A 72 -11.62 6.54 1.79
N CYS A 73 -10.69 5.59 1.90
CA CYS A 73 -10.83 4.21 1.46
C CYS A 73 -10.88 3.23 2.63
N ASN A 74 -11.10 1.95 2.32
CA ASN A 74 -10.92 0.88 3.29
C ASN A 74 -9.45 0.81 3.78
N GLU A 75 -9.24 0.08 4.88
CA GLU A 75 -7.92 -0.16 5.49
C GLU A 75 -7.18 1.11 5.97
N GLY A 76 -7.88 2.24 6.05
CA GLY A 76 -7.32 3.53 6.47
C GLY A 76 -6.54 4.25 5.37
N LEU A 77 -6.62 3.76 4.13
CA LEU A 77 -5.99 4.38 2.96
C LEU A 77 -6.79 5.60 2.48
N ALA A 78 -6.12 6.52 1.76
CA ALA A 78 -6.78 7.66 1.13
C ALA A 78 -5.95 8.17 -0.06
N PHE A 79 -6.64 8.78 -1.03
CA PHE A 79 -6.03 9.59 -2.08
C PHE A 79 -6.71 10.95 -2.17
N GLU A 80 -6.02 11.93 -2.75
CA GLU A 80 -6.59 13.26 -3.01
C GLU A 80 -6.79 13.39 -4.53
N LEU A 81 -7.97 13.84 -4.98
CA LEU A 81 -8.34 13.93 -6.39
C LEU A 81 -8.59 15.38 -6.80
N LYS A 82 -7.90 15.86 -7.83
CA LYS A 82 -8.14 17.17 -8.45
C LYS A 82 -8.72 17.00 -9.85
N GLY A 83 -9.81 17.71 -10.13
CA GLY A 83 -10.49 17.77 -11.43
C GLY A 83 -12.01 17.58 -11.28
N ASP A 84 -12.78 18.08 -12.24
CA ASP A 84 -14.21 17.79 -12.34
C ASP A 84 -14.43 16.49 -13.11
N MET A 85 -14.69 15.41 -12.37
CA MET A 85 -15.04 14.09 -12.89
C MET A 85 -16.20 14.07 -13.90
N LYS A 86 -17.03 15.12 -13.98
CA LYS A 86 -18.14 15.23 -14.95
C LYS A 86 -17.71 15.82 -16.29
N ARG A 87 -16.58 16.54 -16.35
CA ARG A 87 -16.22 17.40 -17.50
C ARG A 87 -14.78 17.21 -17.97
N ASP A 88 -13.85 16.98 -17.06
CA ASP A 88 -12.44 16.94 -17.36
C ASP A 88 -12.05 15.63 -18.04
N GLN A 89 -11.18 15.73 -19.05
CA GLN A 89 -10.62 14.58 -19.76
C GLN A 89 -9.35 14.04 -19.10
N ILE A 90 -8.80 14.74 -18.10
CA ILE A 90 -7.65 14.33 -17.30
C ILE A 90 -7.93 14.75 -15.87
N VAL A 91 -7.79 13.83 -14.92
CA VAL A 91 -7.82 14.13 -13.48
C VAL A 91 -6.44 13.89 -12.86
N THR A 92 -6.10 14.64 -11.82
CA THR A 92 -4.87 14.43 -11.07
C THR A 92 -5.17 13.66 -9.78
N VAL A 93 -4.62 12.46 -9.64
CA VAL A 93 -4.64 11.68 -8.39
C VAL A 93 -3.32 11.91 -7.65
N HIS A 94 -3.39 12.39 -6.42
CA HIS A 94 -2.26 12.36 -5.49
C HIS A 94 -2.28 11.04 -4.71
N TRP A 95 -1.29 10.19 -4.93
CA TRP A 95 -1.13 8.90 -4.27
C TRP A 95 0.33 8.66 -3.89
N ALA A 96 0.58 8.08 -2.71
CA ALA A 96 1.92 7.69 -2.25
C ALA A 96 3.00 8.78 -2.45
N ASN A 97 2.67 10.04 -2.13
CA ASN A 97 3.54 11.23 -2.28
C ASN A 97 3.86 11.66 -3.73
N LYS A 98 3.03 11.26 -4.70
CA LYS A 98 3.19 11.59 -6.12
C LYS A 98 1.89 12.04 -6.78
N ASN A 99 2.01 12.92 -7.76
CA ASN A 99 0.90 13.34 -8.61
C ASN A 99 0.89 12.54 -9.91
N TYR A 100 -0.23 11.90 -10.19
CA TYR A 100 -0.49 11.13 -11.39
C TYR A 100 -1.58 11.85 -12.19
N ASN A 101 -1.36 12.10 -13.48
CA ASN A 101 -2.38 12.65 -14.37
C ASN A 101 -2.98 11.50 -15.18
N LEU A 102 -4.25 11.18 -14.94
CA LEU A 102 -4.94 10.04 -15.53
C LEU A 102 -5.92 10.55 -16.59
N PRO A 103 -5.65 10.32 -17.89
CA PRO A 103 -6.63 10.51 -18.96
C PRO A 103 -7.90 9.68 -18.76
N ARG A 104 -9.06 10.22 -19.17
CA ARG A 104 -10.32 9.49 -19.19
C ARG A 104 -10.33 8.44 -20.29
N GLU A 105 -10.78 7.24 -19.94
CA GLU A 105 -11.04 6.14 -20.87
C GLU A 105 -12.53 6.05 -21.23
N ALA A 106 -12.83 5.65 -22.47
CA ALA A 106 -14.18 5.37 -22.89
C ALA A 106 -14.65 4.01 -22.33
N THR A 107 -15.73 4.00 -21.55
CA THR A 107 -16.30 2.76 -21.00
C THR A 107 -17.68 2.46 -21.58
N THR A 108 -18.03 1.18 -21.68
CA THR A 108 -19.35 0.72 -22.11
C THR A 108 -20.33 0.53 -20.94
N THR A 109 -19.81 0.51 -19.70
CA THR A 109 -20.58 0.19 -18.48
C THR A 109 -21.10 1.42 -17.74
N GLY A 110 -20.80 2.63 -18.21
CA GLY A 110 -21.16 3.88 -17.51
C GLY A 110 -20.39 4.10 -16.20
N ALA A 111 -19.29 3.38 -15.97
CA ALA A 111 -18.33 3.71 -14.93
C ALA A 111 -17.33 4.74 -15.47
N ASP A 112 -16.98 5.75 -14.70
CA ASP A 112 -15.89 6.65 -15.11
C ASP A 112 -14.57 5.94 -14.83
N ARG A 113 -13.79 5.69 -15.89
CA ARG A 113 -12.44 5.15 -15.79
C ARG A 113 -11.44 6.20 -16.22
N PHE A 114 -10.36 6.36 -15.47
CA PHE A 114 -9.22 7.18 -15.85
C PHE A 114 -7.97 6.33 -15.73
N HIS A 115 -7.20 6.23 -16.81
CA HIS A 115 -6.04 5.34 -16.88
C HIS A 115 -4.86 6.06 -17.53
N ASP A 116 -3.70 5.98 -16.91
CA ASP A 116 -2.43 6.38 -17.52
C ASP A 116 -1.55 5.15 -17.74
N ALA A 117 -1.45 4.70 -18.98
CA ALA A 117 -0.62 3.58 -19.39
C ALA A 117 0.88 3.78 -19.12
N ALA A 118 1.37 5.03 -19.01
CA ALA A 118 2.78 5.31 -18.74
C ALA A 118 3.14 5.06 -17.26
N THR A 119 2.31 5.53 -16.32
CA THR A 119 2.50 5.24 -14.89
C THR A 119 1.93 3.89 -14.48
N GLY A 120 0.94 3.36 -15.20
CA GLY A 120 0.18 2.16 -14.87
C GLY A 120 -0.94 2.39 -13.87
N MET A 121 -1.28 3.64 -13.55
CA MET A 121 -2.36 3.95 -12.62
C MET A 121 -3.71 3.85 -13.31
N ASP A 122 -4.67 3.19 -12.67
CA ASP A 122 -6.06 3.10 -13.13
C ASP A 122 -7.02 3.44 -12.00
N LEU A 123 -7.85 4.46 -12.20
CA LEU A 123 -8.89 4.91 -11.29
C LEU A 123 -10.25 4.56 -11.90
N VAL A 124 -10.96 3.65 -11.24
CA VAL A 124 -12.33 3.27 -11.62
C VAL A 124 -13.30 3.84 -10.60
N VAL A 125 -14.25 4.67 -11.05
CA VAL A 125 -15.28 5.26 -10.20
C VAL A 125 -16.66 4.82 -10.67
N ILE A 126 -17.40 4.24 -9.74
CA ILE A 126 -18.80 3.83 -9.90
C ILE A 126 -19.68 4.70 -8.98
N PRO A 127 -21.02 4.71 -9.15
CA PRO A 127 -21.88 5.69 -8.47
C PRO A 127 -21.77 5.78 -6.94
N THR A 128 -21.27 4.74 -6.27
CA THR A 128 -21.20 4.62 -4.80
C THR A 128 -19.78 4.57 -4.21
N LYS A 129 -18.73 4.46 -5.03
CA LYS A 129 -17.33 4.29 -4.60
C LYS A 129 -16.33 4.49 -5.74
N ALA A 130 -15.07 4.74 -5.40
CA ALA A 130 -13.92 4.60 -6.29
C ALA A 130 -13.00 3.45 -5.88
N MET A 131 -12.19 2.98 -6.82
CA MET A 131 -11.14 1.97 -6.64
C MET A 131 -9.91 2.42 -7.44
N LEU A 132 -8.73 2.30 -6.83
CA LEU A 132 -7.45 2.67 -7.44
C LEU A 132 -6.61 1.41 -7.62
N PHE A 133 -6.09 1.20 -8.82
CA PHE A 133 -5.31 0.04 -9.22
C PHE A 133 -3.94 0.47 -9.78
N SER A 134 -3.00 -0.47 -9.79
CA SER A 134 -1.76 -0.39 -10.56
C SER A 134 -1.63 -1.59 -11.47
N ASP A 135 -1.64 -1.35 -12.78
CA ASP A 135 -1.53 -2.39 -13.80
C ASP A 135 -0.13 -3.02 -13.84
N LYS A 136 0.90 -2.29 -13.38
CA LYS A 136 2.31 -2.74 -13.40
C LYS A 136 2.60 -3.92 -12.48
N ASP A 137 1.87 -4.03 -11.38
CA ASP A 137 1.92 -5.13 -10.43
C ASP A 137 0.57 -5.85 -10.29
N SER A 138 -0.43 -5.48 -11.11
CA SER A 138 -1.81 -5.96 -11.06
C SER A 138 -2.43 -5.84 -9.65
N SER A 139 -2.03 -4.81 -8.90
CA SER A 139 -2.45 -4.60 -7.51
C SER A 139 -3.67 -3.70 -7.41
N ARG A 140 -4.48 -3.95 -6.37
CA ARG A 140 -5.51 -3.02 -5.90
C ARG A 140 -4.84 -2.13 -4.85
N LEU A 141 -4.60 -0.87 -5.20
CA LEU A 141 -3.88 0.09 -4.36
C LEU A 141 -4.77 0.68 -3.28
N ALA A 142 -6.05 0.93 -3.60
CA ALA A 142 -7.04 1.40 -2.64
C ALA A 142 -8.45 0.98 -3.07
N ASP A 143 -9.26 0.52 -2.12
CA ASP A 143 -10.60 -0.04 -2.36
C ASP A 143 -11.69 0.68 -1.56
N GLU A 144 -12.93 0.62 -2.08
CA GLU A 144 -14.14 1.19 -1.45
C GLU A 144 -14.03 2.68 -1.08
N CYS A 145 -13.29 3.45 -1.87
CA CYS A 145 -13.00 4.85 -1.63
C CYS A 145 -14.24 5.74 -1.78
N LYS A 146 -14.47 6.64 -0.82
CA LYS A 146 -15.61 7.57 -0.79
C LYS A 146 -15.19 8.95 -0.30
N THR A 147 -15.77 9.99 -0.89
CA THR A 147 -15.66 11.35 -0.37
C THR A 147 -16.57 11.56 0.84
N ALA A 148 -16.38 12.64 1.59
CA ALA A 148 -17.21 12.97 2.75
C ALA A 148 -18.71 13.09 2.38
N ALA A 149 -19.03 13.65 1.21
CA ALA A 149 -20.40 13.73 0.71
C ALA A 149 -20.97 12.33 0.39
N MET A 150 -20.16 11.44 -0.18
CA MET A 150 -20.59 10.06 -0.49
C MET A 150 -20.83 9.22 0.77
N GLN A 151 -20.09 9.47 1.85
CA GLN A 151 -20.36 8.86 3.16
C GLN A 151 -21.70 9.33 3.76
N GLN A 152 -22.16 10.53 3.40
CA GLN A 152 -23.47 11.08 3.76
C GLN A 152 -24.61 10.65 2.79
N GLY A 153 -24.31 9.79 1.82
CA GLY A 153 -25.30 9.26 0.87
C GLY A 153 -25.42 10.04 -0.46
N ALA A 154 -24.55 11.02 -0.72
CA ALA A 154 -24.48 11.64 -2.04
C ALA A 154 -23.92 10.66 -3.09
N PRO A 155 -24.39 10.70 -4.35
CA PRO A 155 -23.78 9.93 -5.43
C PRO A 155 -22.40 10.50 -5.78
N ALA A 156 -21.50 9.65 -6.28
CA ALA A 156 -20.19 10.06 -6.81
C ALA A 156 -20.34 11.13 -7.92
N PRO A 157 -19.37 12.04 -8.10
CA PRO A 157 -19.44 13.11 -9.10
C PRO A 157 -19.17 12.63 -10.54
N THR A 158 -19.71 11.48 -10.93
CA THR A 158 -19.49 10.86 -12.24
C THR A 158 -20.35 11.47 -13.35
N GLN A 159 -19.98 11.23 -14.62
CA GLN A 159 -20.77 11.62 -15.79
C GLN A 159 -22.15 10.97 -15.80
N SER A 160 -22.27 9.67 -15.51
CA SER A 160 -23.57 8.97 -15.48
C SER A 160 -24.53 9.56 -14.44
N ASN A 161 -24.05 9.87 -13.24
CA ASN A 161 -24.84 10.53 -12.20
C ASN A 161 -25.24 11.98 -12.55
N ALA A 162 -24.62 12.60 -13.56
CA ALA A 162 -25.03 13.90 -14.11
C ALA A 162 -26.12 13.75 -15.17
N ILE A 163 -26.07 12.69 -15.99
CA ILE A 163 -27.13 12.35 -16.96
C ILE A 163 -28.43 12.06 -16.21
N ASP A 164 -28.38 11.19 -15.18
CA ASP A 164 -29.56 10.79 -14.39
C ASP A 164 -30.29 11.97 -13.74
N LYS A 165 -29.55 13.03 -13.36
CA LYS A 165 -30.12 14.26 -12.77
C LYS A 165 -30.73 15.22 -13.77
N THR A 166 -30.51 15.03 -15.07
CA THR A 166 -30.99 15.93 -16.14
C THR A 166 -32.21 15.34 -16.88
N SER A 167 -32.61 14.10 -16.55
CA SER A 167 -33.73 13.38 -17.19
C SER A 167 -35.02 13.35 -16.35
N ASN A 168 -35.22 14.32 -15.44
CA ASN A 168 -36.38 14.41 -14.55
C ASN A 168 -36.82 15.87 -14.37
#